data_AF-A0A7X6FRM5-F1
#
_entry.id   AF-A0A7X6FRM5-F1
#
_cell.length_a   1.000
_cell.length_b   1.000
_cell.length_c   1.000
_cell.angle_alpha   90.00
_cell.angle_beta   90.00
_cell.angle_gamma   90.00
#
_symmetry.space_group_name_H-M   'P 1'
#
loop_
_entity.id
_entity.type
_entity.pdbx_description
1 polymer ?
#
loop_
_entity_poly.entity_id
_entity_poly.type
_entity_poly.pdbx_seq_one_letter_code
_entity_poly.pdbx_strand_id
1 'polypeptide(L)'
;MSVEAGQRVAIDDHWSLTPQAQLMWSSLDADAFQDVMGNRVGLDNANSLTARLGLAASYRSDWTGEDGRMVNTSVYGVANLYQSFLGGMRINVAGVDIDTDTDKTWAGIGAGGSYAWEDQKYAVYGEGSINTSLNHFANSYALKGTVGFKVKW
;
A
#
# COMPACT_ATOMS: atom_id res chain seq x y z
N MET A 1 8.03 -11.89 1.26
CA MET A 1 7.01 -12.57 2.09
C MET A 1 6.25 -11.54 2.90
N SER A 2 4.96 -11.74 3.15
CA SER A 2 4.19 -10.84 4.01
C SER A 2 3.08 -11.58 4.77
N VAL A 3 2.76 -11.10 5.96
CA VAL A 3 1.62 -11.54 6.77
C VAL A 3 0.75 -10.32 7.03
N GLU A 4 -0.56 -10.46 6.85
CA GLU A 4 -1.54 -9.40 7.07
C GLU A 4 -2.67 -9.91 7.96
N ALA A 5 -3.10 -9.06 8.89
CA ALA A 5 -4.25 -9.29 9.76
C ALA A 5 -5.08 -8.02 9.85
N GLY A 6 -6.39 -8.14 9.76
CA GLY A 6 -7.32 -7.04 9.93
C GLY A 6 -8.69 -7.55 10.33
N GLN A 7 -9.45 -6.71 11.03
CA GLN A 7 -10.79 -7.06 11.51
C GLN A 7 -11.75 -5.93 11.23
N ARG A 8 -12.81 -6.21 10.47
CA ARG A 8 -13.90 -5.26 10.24
C ARG A 8 -14.80 -5.19 11.46
N VAL A 9 -15.04 -3.98 11.93
CA VAL A 9 -15.96 -3.64 13.02
C VAL A 9 -17.08 -2.78 12.42
N ALA A 10 -18.31 -3.27 12.45
CA ALA A 10 -19.48 -2.49 12.07
C ALA A 10 -19.76 -1.44 13.15
N ILE A 11 -19.97 -0.20 12.73
CA ILE A 11 -20.35 0.90 13.62
C ILE A 11 -21.86 1.08 13.58
N ASP A 12 -22.43 1.06 12.38
CA ASP A 12 -23.86 1.07 12.12
C ASP A 12 -24.18 0.30 10.81
N ASP A 13 -25.40 0.41 10.30
CA ASP A 13 -25.87 -0.29 9.10
C ASP A 13 -25.08 0.08 7.83
N HIS A 14 -24.48 1.27 7.80
CA HIS A 14 -23.77 1.80 6.64
C HIS A 14 -22.25 1.95 6.90
N TRP A 15 -21.86 2.29 8.12
CA TRP A 15 -20.47 2.59 8.51
C TRP A 15 -19.76 1.42 9.17
N SER A 16 -18.46 1.37 8.91
CA SER A 16 -17.56 0.36 9.44
C SER A 16 -16.14 0.87 9.54
N LEU A 17 -15.41 0.36 10.52
CA LEU A 17 -13.98 0.60 10.70
C LEU A 17 -13.23 -0.72 10.59
N THR A 18 -12.11 -0.72 9.91
CA THR A 18 -11.26 -1.90 9.72
C THR A 18 -9.83 -1.54 10.10
N PRO A 19 -9.41 -1.77 11.36
CA PRO A 19 -8.00 -1.82 11.70
C PRO A 19 -7.31 -2.95 10.94
N GLN A 20 -6.13 -2.67 10.42
CA GLN A 20 -5.31 -3.61 9.67
C GLN A 20 -3.84 -3.43 10.03
N ALA A 21 -3.11 -4.54 10.08
CA ALA A 21 -1.69 -4.60 10.32
C ALA A 21 -1.06 -5.60 9.37
N GLN A 22 0.06 -5.24 8.77
CA GLN A 22 0.78 -6.09 7.83
C GLN A 22 2.27 -6.02 8.14
N LEU A 23 2.94 -7.17 8.11
CA LEU A 23 4.38 -7.28 8.22
C LEU A 23 4.92 -7.82 6.90
N MET A 24 5.85 -7.11 6.28
CA MET A 24 6.46 -7.44 5.00
C MET A 24 7.95 -7.65 5.21
N TRP A 25 8.44 -8.82 4.84
CA TRP A 25 9.87 -9.15 4.83
C TRP A 25 10.31 -9.48 3.41
N SER A 26 11.38 -8.84 2.96
CA SER A 26 12.00 -9.17 1.68
C SER A 26 13.49 -9.36 1.90
N SER A 27 14.06 -10.37 1.27
CA SER A 27 15.50 -10.54 1.16
C SER A 27 15.82 -10.54 -0.32
N LEU A 28 16.71 -9.64 -0.71
CA LEU A 28 17.26 -9.60 -2.06
C LEU A 28 18.70 -10.10 -1.95
N ASP A 29 18.91 -11.31 -2.44
CA ASP A 29 20.23 -11.84 -2.74
C ASP A 29 20.47 -11.59 -4.24
N ALA A 30 21.49 -10.82 -4.57
CA ALA A 30 21.93 -10.63 -5.94
C ALA A 30 23.39 -11.09 -6.06
N ASP A 31 23.65 -11.99 -7.01
CA ASP A 31 24.98 -12.52 -7.25
C ASP A 31 25.93 -11.38 -7.64
N ALA A 32 27.13 -11.38 -7.04
CA ALA A 32 28.14 -10.37 -7.34
C ALA A 32 28.55 -10.46 -8.81
N PHE A 33 28.40 -9.37 -9.56
CA PHE A 33 28.86 -9.28 -10.95
C PHE A 33 30.14 -8.44 -11.04
N GLN A 34 30.99 -8.75 -12.02
CA GLN A 34 32.11 -7.89 -12.37
C GLN A 34 31.65 -6.91 -13.46
N ASP A 35 31.89 -5.63 -13.23
CA ASP A 35 31.72 -4.61 -14.28
C ASP A 35 32.76 -4.83 -15.41
N VAL A 36 32.53 -4.24 -16.58
CA VAL A 36 33.44 -4.26 -17.76
C VAL A 36 34.85 -3.76 -17.45
N MET A 37 35.04 -3.02 -16.34
CA MET A 37 36.34 -2.58 -15.83
C MET A 37 36.98 -3.52 -14.79
N GLY A 38 36.38 -4.69 -14.49
CA GLY A 38 36.92 -5.67 -13.53
C GLY A 38 36.60 -5.38 -12.06
N ASN A 39 35.73 -4.42 -11.77
CA ASN A 39 35.31 -4.09 -10.41
C ASN A 39 34.23 -5.08 -9.94
N ARG A 40 34.44 -5.73 -8.79
CA ARG A 40 33.44 -6.62 -8.18
C ARG A 40 32.34 -5.78 -7.54
N VAL A 41 31.15 -5.77 -8.15
CA VAL A 41 29.95 -5.16 -7.60
C VAL A 41 29.14 -6.26 -6.92
N GLY A 42 29.26 -6.35 -5.60
CA GLY A 42 28.39 -7.18 -4.77
C GLY A 42 27.29 -6.33 -4.16
N LEU A 43 26.04 -6.76 -4.32
CA LEU A 43 24.93 -6.27 -3.49
C LEU A 43 24.95 -7.09 -2.21
N ASP A 44 25.55 -6.56 -1.14
CA ASP A 44 25.54 -7.24 0.16
C ASP A 44 24.09 -7.28 0.70
N ASN A 45 23.56 -8.50 0.83
CA ASN A 45 22.29 -8.93 1.43
C ASN A 45 21.37 -7.80 1.92
N ALA A 46 20.56 -7.27 1.01
CA ALA A 46 19.56 -6.25 1.34
C ALA A 46 18.32 -6.93 1.92
N ASN A 47 18.34 -7.18 3.23
CA ASN A 47 17.18 -7.62 3.98
C ASN A 47 16.35 -6.41 4.39
N SER A 48 15.08 -6.36 3.96
CA SER A 48 14.11 -5.36 4.37
C SER A 48 13.00 -5.96 5.21
N LEU A 49 12.66 -5.28 6.31
CA LEU A 49 11.53 -5.61 7.16
C LEU A 49 10.71 -4.34 7.40
N THR A 50 9.48 -4.34 6.92
CA THR A 50 8.57 -3.20 7.00
C THR A 50 7.27 -3.64 7.66
N ALA A 51 6.86 -2.95 8.73
CA ALA A 51 5.51 -3.06 9.25
C ALA A 51 4.62 -1.95 8.69
N ARG A 52 3.38 -2.27 8.40
CA ARG A 52 2.31 -1.34 8.02
C ARG A 52 1.20 -1.47 9.05
N LEU A 53 0.78 -0.35 9.62
CA LEU A 53 -0.43 -0.24 10.42
C LEU A 53 -1.41 0.66 9.67
N GLY A 54 -2.67 0.26 9.59
CA GLY A 54 -3.67 1.02 8.87
C GLY A 54 -5.03 0.98 9.53
N LEU A 55 -5.85 1.97 9.19
CA LEU A 55 -7.23 2.06 9.60
C LEU A 55 -8.06 2.51 8.40
N ALA A 56 -9.01 1.69 8.00
CA ALA A 56 -9.95 2.00 6.93
C ALA A 56 -11.33 2.29 7.51
N ALA A 57 -11.96 3.38 7.07
CA ALA A 57 -13.36 3.68 7.32
C ALA A 57 -14.14 3.47 6.02
N SER A 58 -15.19 2.66 6.05
CA SER A 58 -16.01 2.38 4.87
C SER A 58 -17.46 2.70 5.14
N TYR A 59 -18.09 3.35 4.16
CA TYR A 59 -19.51 3.62 4.08
C TYR A 59 -20.10 2.84 2.89
N ARG A 60 -21.20 2.13 3.12
CA ARG A 60 -21.93 1.40 2.09
C ARG A 60 -23.37 1.87 2.07
N SER A 61 -23.93 2.03 0.88
CA SER A 61 -25.35 2.34 0.69
C SER A 61 -25.90 1.44 -0.43
N ASP A 62 -27.02 0.80 -0.12
CA ASP A 62 -27.76 -0.09 -0.99
C ASP A 62 -29.14 0.53 -1.22
N TRP A 63 -29.52 0.76 -2.47
CA TRP A 63 -30.85 1.27 -2.81
C TRP A 63 -31.38 0.67 -4.11
N THR A 64 -32.70 0.71 -4.27
CA THR A 64 -33.35 0.34 -5.52
C THR A 64 -33.46 1.59 -6.40
N GLY A 65 -32.88 1.56 -7.60
CA GLY A 65 -32.99 2.66 -8.56
C GLY A 65 -34.41 2.81 -9.11
N GLU A 66 -34.67 3.91 -9.82
CA GLU A 66 -36.00 4.21 -10.42
C GLU A 66 -36.47 3.10 -11.37
N ASP A 67 -35.54 2.35 -11.95
CA ASP A 67 -35.81 1.22 -12.85
C ASP A 67 -36.15 -0.10 -12.10
N GLY A 68 -36.28 -0.07 -10.77
CA GLY A 68 -36.56 -1.26 -9.95
C GLY A 68 -35.35 -2.17 -9.69
N ARG A 69 -34.16 -1.79 -10.16
CA ARG A 69 -32.92 -2.57 -10.08
C ARG A 69 -32.07 -2.16 -8.89
N MET A 70 -31.38 -3.12 -8.26
CA MET A 70 -30.54 -2.85 -7.10
C MET A 70 -29.24 -2.13 -7.50
N VAL A 71 -28.92 -1.07 -6.76
CA VAL A 71 -27.70 -0.27 -6.87
C VAL A 71 -26.95 -0.35 -5.54
N ASN A 72 -25.67 -0.71 -5.61
CA ASN A 72 -24.78 -0.72 -4.46
C ASN A 72 -23.65 0.30 -4.68
N THR A 73 -23.52 1.23 -3.74
CA THR A 73 -22.39 2.14 -3.69
C THR A 73 -21.61 1.90 -2.41
N SER A 74 -20.30 1.86 -2.53
CA SER A 74 -19.43 1.89 -1.35
C SER A 74 -18.32 2.89 -1.55
N VAL A 75 -17.98 3.60 -0.48
CA VAL A 75 -16.84 4.51 -0.42
C VAL A 75 -16.04 4.17 0.82
N TYR A 76 -14.74 4.33 0.75
CA TYR A 76 -13.87 4.15 1.91
C TYR A 76 -12.71 5.13 1.87
N GLY A 77 -12.27 5.50 3.06
CA GLY A 77 -11.00 6.18 3.29
C GLY A 77 -10.09 5.25 4.09
N VAL A 78 -8.78 5.36 3.88
CA VAL A 78 -7.78 4.60 4.62
C VAL A 78 -6.59 5.49 4.95
N ALA A 79 -6.11 5.37 6.18
CA ALA A 79 -4.83 5.90 6.60
C ALA A 79 -3.89 4.74 6.92
N ASN A 80 -2.63 4.84 6.51
CA ASN A 80 -1.60 3.84 6.72
C ASN A 80 -0.32 4.51 7.23
N LEU A 81 0.37 3.83 8.12
CA LEU A 81 1.69 4.17 8.62
C LEU A 81 2.60 2.99 8.34
N TYR A 82 3.73 3.22 7.69
CA TYR A 82 4.73 2.22 7.39
C TYR A 82 5.98 2.53 8.19
N GLN A 83 6.58 1.52 8.79
CA GLN A 83 7.84 1.63 9.50
C GLN A 83 8.80 0.56 9.03
N SER A 84 9.96 1.00 8.55
CA SER A 84 11.05 0.12 8.12
C SER A 84 12.02 -0.09 9.28
N PHE A 85 12.21 -1.34 9.68
CA PHE A 85 13.10 -1.74 10.78
C PHE A 85 14.46 -2.21 10.29
N LEU A 86 14.47 -2.93 9.15
CA LEU A 86 15.67 -3.37 8.46
C LEU A 86 15.63 -2.72 7.09
N GLY A 87 16.63 -1.89 6.80
CA GLY A 87 16.66 -1.10 5.57
C GLY A 87 17.94 -0.28 5.39
N GLY A 88 18.99 -0.51 6.17
CA GLY A 88 20.29 0.11 5.93
C GLY A 88 21.03 -0.68 4.86
N MET A 89 21.10 -0.15 3.64
CA MET A 89 21.95 -0.70 2.58
C MET A 89 23.40 -0.30 2.91
N ARG A 90 24.20 -1.22 3.44
CA ARG A 90 25.63 -0.98 3.66
C ARG A 90 26.35 -1.24 2.34
N ILE A 91 26.44 -0.22 1.48
CA ILE A 91 27.26 -0.32 0.27
C ILE A 91 28.71 -0.02 0.67
N ASN A 92 29.57 -1.03 0.76
CA ASN A 92 31.01 -0.80 0.85
C ASN A 92 31.56 -0.57 -0.55
N VAL A 93 31.85 0.70 -0.90
CA VAL A 93 32.66 1.03 -2.07
C VAL A 93 34.00 1.56 -1.58
N ALA A 94 35.06 0.77 -1.76
CA ALA A 94 36.45 1.20 -1.54
C ALA A 94 36.75 1.81 -0.14
N GLY A 95 36.18 1.24 0.93
CA GLY A 95 36.54 1.61 2.30
C GLY A 95 35.87 2.88 2.85
N VAL A 96 34.84 3.39 2.18
CA VAL A 96 33.99 4.46 2.72
C VAL A 96 32.67 3.86 3.15
N ASP A 97 32.39 3.89 4.45
CA ASP A 97 31.07 3.56 5.00
C ASP A 97 30.10 4.68 4.64
N ILE A 98 29.17 4.42 3.71
CA ILE A 98 28.05 5.33 3.42
C ILE A 98 26.85 4.84 4.23
N ASP A 99 26.61 5.50 5.37
CA ASP A 99 25.40 5.33 6.17
C ASP A 99 24.23 5.97 5.39
N THR A 100 23.49 5.15 4.66
CA THR A 100 22.27 5.63 4.00
C THR A 100 21.17 5.60 5.06
N ASP A 101 20.85 6.78 5.60
CA ASP A 101 19.72 7.02 6.52
C ASP A 101 18.40 6.70 5.78
N THR A 102 18.09 5.41 5.63
CA THR A 102 16.88 4.94 4.95
C THR A 102 15.68 5.41 5.75
N ASP A 103 14.85 6.23 5.12
CA ASP A 103 13.63 6.84 5.67
C ASP A 103 12.82 5.83 6.48
N LYS A 104 12.87 5.97 7.82
CA LYS A 104 12.40 4.95 8.77
C LYS A 104 10.87 4.87 8.84
N THR A 105 10.15 5.94 8.48
CA THR A 105 8.70 6.01 8.64
C THR A 105 8.02 6.77 7.49
N TRP A 106 6.99 6.14 6.90
CA TRP A 106 6.16 6.73 5.85
C TRP A 106 4.70 6.77 6.27
N ALA A 107 3.98 7.81 5.88
CA ALA A 107 2.54 7.91 6.05
C ALA A 107 1.85 7.87 4.69
N GLY A 108 0.69 7.23 4.63
CA GLY A 108 -0.12 7.13 3.43
C GLY A 108 -1.58 7.38 3.74
N ILE A 109 -2.25 8.17 2.92
CA ILE A 109 -3.70 8.29 2.93
C ILE A 109 -4.25 7.89 1.58
N GLY A 110 -5.41 7.26 1.57
CA GLY A 110 -6.10 6.89 0.34
C GLY A 110 -7.59 6.92 0.52
N ALA A 111 -8.28 6.99 -0.61
CA ALA A 111 -9.71 6.85 -0.65
C ALA A 111 -10.09 6.13 -1.94
N GLY A 112 -11.15 5.34 -1.85
CA GLY A 112 -11.69 4.63 -2.99
C GLY A 112 -13.19 4.52 -2.92
N GLY A 113 -13.79 4.18 -4.04
CA GLY A 113 -15.20 3.92 -4.14
C GLY A 113 -15.51 2.92 -5.22
N SER A 114 -16.65 2.27 -5.08
CA SER A 114 -17.22 1.43 -6.11
C SER A 114 -18.70 1.73 -6.28
N TYR A 115 -19.16 1.59 -7.52
CA TYR A 115 -20.53 1.77 -7.92
C TYR A 115 -20.93 0.57 -8.76
N ALA A 116 -21.92 -0.19 -8.27
CA ALA A 116 -22.47 -1.35 -8.94
C ALA A 116 -23.95 -1.14 -9.23
N TRP A 117 -24.36 -1.44 -10.46
CA TRP A 117 -25.72 -1.25 -10.95
C TRP A 117 -26.17 -2.49 -11.75
N GLU A 118 -27.44 -2.49 -12.19
CA GLU A 118 -28.07 -3.64 -12.86
C GLU A 118 -28.02 -4.92 -11.99
N ASP A 119 -28.53 -4.87 -10.76
CA ASP A 119 -28.48 -6.01 -9.83
C ASP A 119 -27.06 -6.54 -9.62
N GLN A 120 -26.10 -5.60 -9.57
CA GLN A 120 -24.66 -5.85 -9.45
C GLN A 120 -24.02 -6.56 -10.67
N LYS A 121 -24.67 -6.55 -11.84
CA LYS A 121 -24.10 -7.09 -13.09
C LYS A 121 -22.90 -6.28 -13.57
N TYR A 122 -22.95 -4.96 -13.42
CA TYR A 122 -21.85 -4.06 -13.76
C TYR A 122 -21.35 -3.35 -12.52
N ALA A 123 -20.03 -3.23 -12.39
CA ALA A 123 -19.41 -2.46 -11.33
C ALA A 123 -18.19 -1.70 -11.84
N VAL A 124 -18.08 -0.44 -11.45
CA VAL A 124 -16.86 0.37 -11.61
C VAL A 124 -16.29 0.66 -10.24
N TYR A 125 -14.96 0.71 -10.15
CA TYR A 125 -14.29 1.09 -8.93
C TYR A 125 -13.06 1.95 -9.23
N GLY A 126 -12.73 2.83 -8.30
CA GLY A 126 -11.55 3.68 -8.37
C GLY A 126 -10.98 3.88 -6.97
N GLU A 127 -9.65 3.96 -6.89
CA GLU A 127 -8.91 4.31 -5.67
C GLU A 127 -7.78 5.28 -6.02
N GLY A 128 -7.57 6.26 -5.15
CA GLY A 128 -6.39 7.11 -5.13
C GLY A 128 -5.70 7.04 -3.78
N SER A 129 -4.37 7.03 -3.76
CA SER A 129 -3.58 7.16 -2.54
C SER A 129 -2.33 8.02 -2.75
N ILE A 130 -1.94 8.68 -1.66
CA ILE A 130 -0.79 9.56 -1.56
C ILE A 130 0.03 9.06 -0.39
N ASN A 131 1.30 8.73 -0.64
CA ASN A 131 2.25 8.33 0.38
C ASN A 131 3.38 9.36 0.46
N THR A 132 3.75 9.75 1.67
CA THR A 132 4.83 10.70 1.96
C THR A 132 5.77 10.16 3.03
N SER A 133 7.05 10.46 2.92
CA SER A 133 8.04 10.18 3.97
C SER A 133 7.90 11.21 5.11
N LEU A 134 7.89 10.75 6.37
CA LEU A 134 7.79 11.65 7.53
C LEU A 134 9.15 12.18 7.99
N ASN A 135 10.26 11.52 7.64
CA ASN A 135 11.61 11.94 8.05
C ASN A 135 12.25 12.96 7.09
N HIS A 136 11.88 12.93 5.80
CA HIS A 136 12.28 13.94 4.82
C HIS A 136 11.05 14.41 4.03
N PHE A 137 10.22 15.24 4.68
CA PHE A 137 8.94 15.75 4.16
C PHE A 137 9.05 16.50 2.81
N ALA A 138 10.27 16.81 2.32
CA ALA A 138 10.52 17.65 1.16
C ALA A 138 10.94 16.93 -0.13
N ASN A 139 11.41 15.67 -0.09
CA ASN A 139 12.10 15.07 -1.24
C ASN A 139 11.44 13.82 -1.86
N SER A 140 10.47 13.18 -1.19
CA SER A 140 9.93 11.89 -1.65
C SER A 140 8.41 11.80 -1.44
N TYR A 141 7.65 11.87 -2.54
CA TYR A 141 6.20 11.62 -2.56
C TYR A 141 5.85 10.58 -3.62
N ALA A 142 4.91 9.70 -3.30
CA ALA A 142 4.41 8.69 -4.23
C ALA A 142 2.90 8.82 -4.38
N LEU A 143 2.44 8.95 -5.62
CA LEU A 143 1.03 8.99 -5.99
C LEU A 143 0.67 7.67 -6.66
N LYS A 144 -0.44 7.07 -6.23
CA LYS A 144 -0.99 5.86 -6.84
C LYS A 144 -2.46 6.06 -7.14
N GLY A 145 -2.85 5.79 -8.38
CA GLY A 145 -4.25 5.77 -8.81
C GLY A 145 -4.57 4.44 -9.47
N THR A 146 -5.77 3.92 -9.24
CA THR A 146 -6.25 2.69 -9.89
C THR A 146 -7.72 2.86 -10.23
N VAL A 147 -8.10 2.45 -11.44
CA VAL A 147 -9.49 2.40 -11.89
C VAL A 147 -9.72 1.04 -12.52
N GLY A 148 -10.89 0.46 -12.28
CA GLY A 148 -11.25 -0.83 -12.85
C GLY A 148 -12.74 -0.94 -13.11
N PHE A 149 -13.08 -1.87 -14.00
CA PHE A 149 -14.43 -2.20 -14.39
C PHE A 149 -14.62 -3.72 -14.31
N LYS A 150 -15.77 -4.15 -13.79
CA LYS A 150 -16.11 -5.56 -13.58
C LYS A 150 -17.50 -5.85 -14.13
N VAL A 151 -17.61 -7.01 -14.77
CA VAL A 151 -18.87 -7.57 -15.26
C VAL A 151 -19.07 -8.94 -14.62
N LYS A 152 -20.28 -9.21 -14.11
CA LYS A 152 -20.71 -10.55 -13.68
C LYS A 152 -21.60 -11.16 -14.77
N TRP A 153 -21.36 -12.43 -15.11
CA TRP A 153 -22.15 -13.22 -16.06
C TRP A 153 -22.80 -14.40 -15.34
#